data_AF-A0A2V3PIK4-F1
#
_entry.id   AF-A0A2V3PIK4-F1
#
_cell.length_a   1.000
_cell.length_b   1.000
_cell.length_c   1.000
_cell.angle_alpha   90.00
_cell.angle_beta   90.00
_cell.angle_gamma   90.00
#
_symmetry.space_group_name_H-M   'P 1'
#
loop_
_entity.id
_entity.type
_entity.pdbx_description
1 polymer ?
#
loop_
_entity_poly.entity_id
_entity_poly.type
_entity_poly.pdbx_seq_one_letter_code
_entity_poly.pdbx_strand_id
1 'polypeptide(L)'
;MTTNDSNKRKQQLPISPSSPLNPPKGDLRAKPRKQGIANPSPSGRLGGAHSSPSGRSGGAERLGGAAYTDIITTYLNNNNIPFCRQGVNKPLCILFEIGTATIYCLFDITEKMIMNWSLLSWAVPESRKAAITNLLTGINSGLKDGMFCVDEQTGCVAFSRTYMPPQDKAPDRQSIENFCRDVLEAMPLYHDKIWNIAFGSKNMRYKANVAR
;
A
#
# COMPACT_ATOMS: atom_id res chain seq x y z
N MET A 1 74.13 13.64 8.70
CA MET A 1 74.38 13.87 10.13
C MET A 1 73.10 14.39 10.77
N THR A 2 72.68 13.75 11.87
CA THR A 2 71.63 14.09 12.87
C THR A 2 70.20 14.32 12.35
N THR A 3 69.22 13.38 12.38
CA THR A 3 68.45 12.71 13.47
C THR A 3 67.56 13.61 14.34
N ASN A 4 66.34 13.07 14.63
CA ASN A 4 65.35 13.39 15.67
C ASN A 4 64.07 14.10 15.18
N ASP A 5 62.85 13.74 15.60
CA ASP A 5 62.35 12.57 16.34
C ASP A 5 60.82 12.55 16.26
N SER A 6 60.28 11.33 16.24
CA SER A 6 59.07 10.84 16.90
C SER A 6 57.98 11.82 17.37
N ASN A 7 56.75 11.63 16.86
CA ASN A 7 55.61 11.46 17.78
C ASN A 7 54.46 10.63 17.19
N LYS A 8 54.44 9.34 17.59
CA LYS A 8 53.30 8.43 17.48
C LYS A 8 52.32 8.76 18.60
N ARG A 9 51.07 9.15 18.29
CA ARG A 9 49.95 9.03 19.24
C ARG A 9 48.96 7.98 18.72
N LYS A 10 49.05 6.79 19.31
CA LYS A 10 47.97 5.81 19.37
C LYS A 10 46.97 6.33 20.40
N GLN A 11 45.70 6.45 20.04
CA GLN A 11 44.61 6.54 21.02
C GLN A 11 43.78 5.26 20.94
N GLN A 12 43.66 4.65 22.12
CA GLN A 12 42.92 3.42 22.39
C GLN A 12 41.41 3.70 22.42
N LEU A 13 40.65 2.70 21.96
CA LEU A 13 39.21 2.56 22.18
C LEU A 13 38.92 2.19 23.65
N PRO A 14 37.91 2.78 24.30
CA PRO A 14 37.32 2.21 25.49
C PRO A 14 36.17 1.25 25.14
N ILE A 15 36.15 0.16 25.90
CA ILE A 15 35.29 -1.02 25.84
C ILE A 15 33.98 -0.72 26.58
N SER A 16 32.88 -1.32 26.11
CA SER A 16 31.51 -1.25 26.66
C SER A 16 31.38 -1.68 28.13
N PRO A 17 30.26 -1.32 28.78
CA PRO A 17 29.53 -2.32 29.55
C PRO A 17 28.06 -2.46 29.14
N SER A 18 27.68 -3.73 29.08
CA SER A 18 26.37 -4.35 28.97
C SER A 18 25.39 -3.96 30.09
N SER A 19 24.11 -3.80 29.74
CA SER A 19 22.98 -4.22 30.60
C SER A 19 21.68 -4.39 29.79
N PRO A 20 20.98 -5.54 29.93
CA PRO A 20 19.66 -5.76 29.36
C PRO A 20 18.56 -5.26 30.31
N LEU A 21 17.62 -4.45 29.81
CA LEU A 21 16.38 -4.14 30.52
C LEU A 21 15.30 -5.15 30.11
N ASN A 22 14.94 -6.04 31.03
CA ASN A 22 13.65 -6.72 31.01
C ASN A 22 12.58 -5.78 31.58
N PRO A 23 11.42 -5.61 30.93
CA PRO A 23 10.19 -5.23 31.60
C PRO A 23 9.38 -6.47 32.07
N PRO A 24 8.59 -6.34 33.15
CA PRO A 24 7.96 -7.45 33.84
C PRO A 24 6.78 -8.05 33.06
N LYS A 25 6.72 -9.39 32.98
CA LYS A 25 5.49 -10.10 32.64
C LYS A 25 4.59 -10.14 33.86
N GLY A 26 3.58 -9.27 33.88
CA GLY A 26 2.45 -9.37 34.80
C GLY A 26 1.50 -10.47 34.35
N ASP A 27 1.27 -11.43 35.24
CA ASP A 27 0.18 -12.41 35.18
C ASP A 27 -1.18 -11.73 35.37
N LEU A 28 -2.07 -11.84 34.39
CA LEU A 28 -3.51 -11.65 34.61
C LEU A 28 -4.31 -12.74 33.86
N ARG A 29 -4.57 -13.81 34.62
CA ARG A 29 -5.80 -14.63 34.66
C ARG A 29 -6.63 -14.71 33.38
N ALA A 30 -6.49 -15.82 32.66
CA ALA A 30 -7.56 -16.38 31.83
C ALA A 30 -8.64 -17.02 32.74
N LYS A 31 -9.91 -16.64 32.56
CA LYS A 31 -11.07 -17.40 33.06
C LYS A 31 -11.58 -18.32 31.94
N PRO A 32 -11.82 -19.61 32.19
CA PRO A 32 -12.49 -20.48 31.22
C PRO A 32 -14.00 -20.24 31.24
N ARG A 33 -14.60 -20.01 30.07
CA ARG A 33 -16.06 -19.96 29.90
C ARG A 33 -16.55 -21.40 29.69
N LYS A 34 -17.51 -21.80 30.52
CA LYS A 34 -18.08 -23.14 30.63
C LYS A 34 -18.63 -23.67 29.31
N GLN A 35 -18.33 -24.94 29.06
CA GLN A 35 -19.04 -25.83 28.15
C GLN A 35 -20.43 -26.15 28.74
N GLY A 36 -21.44 -26.20 27.87
CA GLY A 36 -22.72 -26.86 28.12
C GLY A 36 -23.13 -27.55 26.83
N ILE A 37 -23.14 -28.88 26.84
CA ILE A 37 -23.61 -29.76 25.77
C ILE A 37 -24.85 -30.51 26.29
N ALA A 38 -25.74 -30.85 25.34
CA ALA A 38 -26.86 -31.80 25.40
C ALA A 38 -28.21 -31.20 25.87
N ASN A 39 -29.37 -31.45 25.25
CA ASN A 39 -29.78 -32.58 24.40
C ASN A 39 -31.14 -32.26 23.64
N PRO A 40 -31.88 -33.21 23.01
CA PRO A 40 -32.17 -33.22 21.57
C PRO A 40 -33.66 -32.98 21.14
N SER A 41 -33.86 -32.85 19.82
CA SER A 41 -35.12 -32.97 19.02
C SER A 41 -35.92 -34.28 19.33
N PRO A 42 -37.22 -34.49 18.96
CA PRO A 42 -37.83 -34.13 17.65
C PRO A 42 -39.38 -33.92 17.54
N SER A 43 -39.81 -33.60 16.31
CA SER A 43 -41.11 -33.97 15.65
C SER A 43 -42.08 -32.83 15.35
N GLY A 44 -42.49 -32.74 14.08
CA GLY A 44 -43.59 -31.91 13.61
C GLY A 44 -43.60 -31.74 12.09
N ARG A 45 -44.10 -32.75 11.37
CA ARG A 45 -44.34 -32.78 9.92
C ARG A 45 -45.79 -32.32 9.65
N LEU A 46 -46.04 -31.52 8.59
CA LEU A 46 -47.13 -31.66 7.59
C LEU A 46 -47.63 -30.33 6.97
N GLY A 47 -47.80 -30.35 5.63
CA GLY A 47 -48.71 -29.52 4.81
C GLY A 47 -48.27 -28.09 4.53
N GLY A 48 -48.29 -27.51 3.33
CA GLY A 48 -49.02 -27.83 2.09
C GLY A 48 -49.67 -26.53 1.56
N ALA A 49 -49.58 -26.32 0.24
CA ALA A 49 -50.32 -25.34 -0.59
C ALA A 49 -49.72 -23.94 -0.86
N HIS A 50 -49.24 -23.80 -2.11
CA HIS A 50 -49.49 -22.73 -3.08
C HIS A 50 -49.66 -21.27 -2.63
N SER A 51 -48.68 -20.44 -2.99
CA SER A 51 -48.94 -19.20 -3.74
C SER A 51 -47.66 -18.76 -4.45
N SER A 52 -47.66 -18.73 -5.79
CA SER A 52 -46.81 -17.76 -6.49
C SER A 52 -47.53 -16.43 -6.44
N PRO A 53 -46.87 -15.39 -5.95
CA PRO A 53 -46.72 -14.22 -6.80
C PRO A 53 -45.29 -13.71 -6.79
N SER A 54 -44.79 -13.42 -8.00
CA SER A 54 -43.89 -12.32 -8.33
C SER A 54 -43.32 -11.54 -7.13
N GLY A 55 -42.15 -11.97 -6.68
CA GLY A 55 -41.25 -11.20 -5.83
C GLY A 55 -39.83 -11.44 -6.33
N ARG A 56 -39.43 -10.71 -7.38
CA ARG A 56 -38.01 -10.50 -7.68
C ARG A 56 -37.41 -9.78 -6.47
N SER A 57 -36.99 -10.53 -5.47
CA SER A 57 -35.89 -10.15 -4.60
C SER A 57 -34.65 -10.31 -5.48
N GLY A 58 -34.28 -9.31 -6.26
CA GLY A 58 -33.80 -8.06 -5.70
C GLY A 58 -32.30 -8.16 -5.38
N GLY A 59 -31.55 -8.95 -6.15
CA GLY A 59 -30.34 -8.44 -6.83
C GLY A 59 -29.26 -7.80 -5.96
N ALA A 60 -29.09 -8.21 -4.71
CA ALA A 60 -27.85 -7.96 -3.97
C ALA A 60 -26.77 -8.98 -4.41
N GLU A 61 -26.65 -9.20 -5.73
CA GLU A 61 -25.71 -10.14 -6.30
C GLU A 61 -24.37 -9.43 -6.45
N ARG A 62 -23.39 -9.72 -5.59
CA ARG A 62 -21.97 -9.89 -5.94
C ARG A 62 -21.28 -8.88 -6.87
N LEU A 63 -21.76 -7.64 -6.97
CA LEU A 63 -21.32 -6.66 -7.98
C LEU A 63 -19.97 -5.99 -7.65
N GLY A 64 -19.40 -6.20 -6.46
CA GLY A 64 -18.29 -5.39 -5.96
C GLY A 64 -17.10 -5.30 -6.93
N GLY A 65 -16.52 -6.45 -7.31
CA GLY A 65 -15.25 -6.48 -8.07
C GLY A 65 -15.39 -5.94 -9.50
N ALA A 66 -16.45 -6.35 -10.21
CA ALA A 66 -16.73 -5.87 -11.55
C ALA A 66 -17.05 -4.37 -11.55
N ALA A 67 -17.88 -3.90 -10.61
CA ALA A 67 -18.22 -2.49 -10.49
C ALA A 67 -17.01 -1.61 -10.15
N TYR A 68 -16.12 -2.03 -9.23
CA TYR A 68 -14.87 -1.30 -8.97
C TYR A 68 -14.02 -1.21 -10.24
N THR A 69 -13.90 -2.32 -10.97
CA THR A 69 -13.11 -2.37 -12.20
C THR A 69 -13.66 -1.43 -13.27
N ASP A 70 -14.98 -1.41 -13.45
CA ASP A 70 -15.64 -0.54 -14.43
C ASP A 70 -15.47 0.94 -14.07
N ILE A 71 -15.57 1.28 -12.79
CA ILE A 71 -15.34 2.66 -12.32
C ILE A 71 -13.88 3.07 -12.55
N ILE A 72 -12.90 2.23 -12.16
CA ILE A 72 -11.48 2.53 -12.33
C ILE A 72 -11.12 2.66 -13.82
N THR A 73 -11.55 1.72 -14.66
CA THR A 73 -11.24 1.77 -16.10
C THR A 73 -11.91 2.96 -16.79
N THR A 74 -13.13 3.32 -16.40
CA THR A 74 -13.80 4.54 -16.88
C THR A 74 -13.02 5.79 -16.48
N TYR A 75 -12.55 5.87 -15.23
CA TYR A 75 -11.70 6.97 -14.76
C TYR A 75 -10.41 7.08 -15.58
N LEU A 76 -9.71 5.97 -15.80
CA LEU A 76 -8.45 5.95 -16.57
C LEU A 76 -8.68 6.39 -18.02
N ASN A 77 -9.74 5.88 -18.67
CA ASN A 77 -10.11 6.28 -20.04
C ASN A 77 -10.45 7.77 -20.13
N ASN A 78 -11.25 8.30 -19.21
CA ASN A 78 -11.65 9.71 -19.20
C ASN A 78 -10.47 10.66 -18.99
N ASN A 79 -9.40 10.19 -18.33
CA ASN A 79 -8.18 10.96 -18.10
C ASN A 79 -7.05 10.61 -19.08
N ASN A 80 -7.34 9.84 -20.14
CA ASN A 80 -6.37 9.38 -21.14
C ASN A 80 -5.13 8.69 -20.53
N ILE A 81 -5.32 7.92 -19.45
CA ILE A 81 -4.24 7.21 -18.76
C ILE A 81 -4.15 5.80 -19.35
N PRO A 82 -3.06 5.44 -20.04
CA PRO A 82 -2.90 4.11 -20.61
C PRO A 82 -2.81 3.04 -19.51
N PHE A 83 -3.50 1.93 -19.70
CA PHE A 83 -3.44 0.79 -18.80
C PHE A 83 -3.53 -0.51 -19.58
N CYS A 84 -3.02 -1.60 -18.99
CA CYS A 84 -3.21 -2.95 -19.50
C CYS A 84 -3.92 -3.82 -18.46
N ARG A 85 -4.67 -4.79 -18.95
CA ARG A 85 -5.44 -5.75 -18.14
C ARG A 85 -5.19 -7.14 -18.68
N GLN A 86 -4.68 -8.05 -17.85
CA GLN A 86 -4.41 -9.44 -18.25
C GLN A 86 -5.62 -10.39 -18.07
N GLY A 87 -6.84 -9.89 -18.24
CA GLY A 87 -8.08 -10.67 -18.08
C GLY A 87 -9.01 -10.18 -16.98
N VAL A 88 -10.16 -10.85 -16.82
CA VAL A 88 -11.31 -10.35 -16.05
C VAL A 88 -11.01 -10.20 -14.55
N ASN A 89 -10.14 -11.04 -13.98
CA ASN A 89 -9.77 -11.02 -12.55
C ASN A 89 -8.28 -10.77 -12.32
N LYS A 90 -7.60 -10.16 -13.29
CA LYS A 90 -6.19 -9.81 -13.15
C LYS A 90 -6.05 -8.35 -12.72
N PRO A 91 -4.95 -8.01 -12.04
CA PRO A 91 -4.65 -6.62 -11.71
C PRO A 91 -4.70 -5.73 -12.96
N LEU A 92 -5.17 -4.50 -12.78
CA LEU A 92 -4.95 -3.44 -13.77
C LEU A 92 -3.54 -2.93 -13.57
N CYS A 93 -2.76 -2.88 -14.65
CA CYS A 93 -1.40 -2.35 -14.61
C CYS A 93 -1.35 -1.04 -15.38
N ILE A 94 -0.73 -0.04 -14.78
CA ILE A 94 -0.53 1.28 -15.34
C ILE A 94 0.97 1.53 -15.33
N LEU A 95 1.48 2.01 -16.46
CA LEU A 95 2.87 2.41 -16.62
C LEU A 95 2.89 3.86 -17.07
N PHE A 96 3.57 4.70 -16.30
CA PHE A 96 3.72 6.11 -16.67
C PHE A 96 5.06 6.66 -16.24
N GLU A 97 5.52 7.70 -16.93
CA GLU A 97 6.81 8.32 -16.71
C GLU A 97 6.67 9.60 -15.87
N ILE A 98 7.61 9.80 -14.97
CA ILE A 98 7.74 11.01 -14.15
C ILE A 98 9.20 11.46 -14.13
N GLY A 99 9.50 12.46 -14.96
CA GLY A 99 10.88 12.94 -15.12
C GLY A 99 11.79 11.84 -15.68
N THR A 100 12.71 11.34 -14.87
CA THR A 100 13.69 10.30 -15.23
C THR A 100 13.30 8.90 -14.74
N ALA A 101 12.14 8.75 -14.11
CA ALA A 101 11.67 7.48 -13.57
C ALA A 101 10.40 7.01 -14.27
N THR A 102 10.20 5.70 -14.27
CA THR A 102 8.93 5.08 -14.63
C THR A 102 8.27 4.56 -13.35
N ILE A 103 6.96 4.75 -13.23
CA ILE A 103 6.15 4.18 -12.15
C ILE A 103 5.38 2.99 -12.71
N TYR A 104 5.52 1.85 -12.04
CA TYR A 104 4.69 0.67 -12.21
C TYR A 104 3.59 0.69 -11.17
N CYS A 105 2.34 0.89 -11.58
CA CYS A 105 1.20 1.00 -10.68
C CYS A 105 0.23 -0.15 -10.93
N LEU A 106 -0.08 -0.92 -9.90
CA LEU A 106 -0.94 -2.09 -9.94
C LEU A 106 -2.18 -1.85 -9.08
N PHE A 107 -3.36 -2.12 -9.64
CA PHE A 107 -4.61 -2.19 -8.90
C PHE A 107 -5.06 -3.65 -8.85
N ASP A 108 -4.99 -4.26 -7.67
CA ASP A 108 -5.59 -5.55 -7.39
C ASP A 108 -7.00 -5.34 -6.83
N ILE A 109 -8.00 -5.81 -7.56
CA ILE A 109 -9.40 -5.50 -7.35
C ILE A 109 -10.12 -6.77 -6.95
N THR A 110 -10.72 -6.76 -5.78
CA THR A 110 -11.53 -7.87 -5.26
C THR A 110 -12.98 -7.43 -5.09
N GLU A 111 -13.86 -8.34 -4.68
CA GLU A 111 -15.25 -7.99 -4.37
C GLU A 111 -15.40 -7.00 -3.21
N LYS A 112 -14.39 -6.88 -2.35
CA LYS A 112 -14.49 -6.15 -1.08
C LYS A 112 -13.53 -4.97 -0.94
N MET A 113 -12.52 -4.90 -1.79
CA MET A 113 -11.47 -3.88 -1.66
C MET A 113 -10.72 -3.70 -2.96
N ILE A 114 -10.09 -2.53 -3.06
CA ILE A 114 -9.11 -2.18 -4.09
C ILE A 114 -7.77 -2.01 -3.36
N MET A 115 -6.77 -2.76 -3.76
CA MET A 115 -5.39 -2.60 -3.29
C MET A 115 -4.56 -1.97 -4.40
N ASN A 116 -3.82 -0.93 -4.05
CA ASN A 116 -2.82 -0.36 -4.93
C ASN A 116 -1.41 -0.72 -4.47
N TRP A 117 -0.56 -1.04 -5.44
CA TRP A 117 0.89 -1.11 -5.28
C TRP A 117 1.58 -0.34 -6.41
N SER A 118 2.33 0.70 -6.07
CA SER A 118 3.07 1.54 -7.00
C SER A 118 4.57 1.45 -6.72
N LEU A 119 5.40 1.26 -7.73
CA LEU A 119 6.84 1.04 -7.61
C LEU A 119 7.62 1.96 -8.56
N LEU A 120 8.68 2.60 -8.06
CA LEU A 120 9.66 3.27 -8.93
C LEU A 120 10.52 2.26 -9.69
N SER A 121 10.89 2.61 -10.92
CA SER A 121 11.66 1.73 -11.83
C SER A 121 13.13 1.52 -11.46
N TRP A 122 13.59 2.05 -10.32
CA TRP A 122 15.00 2.02 -9.94
C TRP A 122 15.15 1.72 -8.45
N ALA A 123 16.19 0.94 -8.13
CA ALA A 123 16.54 0.58 -6.77
C ALA A 123 17.28 1.73 -6.08
N VAL A 124 16.96 1.95 -4.80
CA VAL A 124 17.65 2.92 -3.95
C VAL A 124 19.08 2.45 -3.70
N PRO A 125 20.11 3.29 -3.95
CA PRO A 125 21.49 2.95 -3.62
C PRO A 125 21.65 2.59 -2.14
N GLU A 126 22.41 1.54 -1.82
CA GLU A 126 22.55 1.04 -0.44
C GLU A 126 23.01 2.14 0.53
N SER A 127 23.96 2.97 0.12
CA SER A 127 24.48 4.10 0.90
C SER A 127 23.44 5.21 1.16
N ARG A 128 22.30 5.19 0.47
CA ARG A 128 21.22 6.16 0.58
C ARG A 128 19.95 5.59 1.22
N LYS A 129 19.84 4.27 1.41
CA LYS A 129 18.64 3.62 1.96
C LYS A 129 18.21 4.23 3.29
N ALA A 130 19.13 4.40 4.24
CA ALA A 130 18.80 5.01 5.54
C ALA A 130 18.23 6.43 5.41
N ALA A 131 18.79 7.26 4.52
CA ALA A 131 18.31 8.62 4.29
C ALA A 131 16.94 8.65 3.61
N ILE A 132 16.71 7.76 2.63
CA ILE A 132 15.41 7.60 1.99
C ILE A 132 14.37 7.10 2.99
N THR A 133 14.66 6.05 3.75
CA THR A 133 13.75 5.53 4.78
C THR A 133 13.34 6.62 5.76
N ASN A 134 14.29 7.44 6.23
CA ASN A 134 13.97 8.58 7.11
C ASN A 134 13.05 9.61 6.44
N LEU A 135 13.27 9.93 5.16
CA LEU A 135 12.37 10.79 4.39
C LEU A 135 10.97 10.17 4.30
N LEU A 136 10.88 8.88 3.95
CA LEU A 136 9.60 8.18 3.80
C LEU A 136 8.85 8.10 5.13
N THR A 137 9.54 7.89 6.26
CA THR A 137 8.93 7.99 7.60
C THR A 137 8.34 9.37 7.85
N GLY A 138 9.02 10.45 7.46
CA GLY A 138 8.50 11.81 7.56
C GLY A 138 7.33 12.10 6.63
N ILE A 139 7.26 11.47 5.46
CA ILE A 139 6.09 11.55 4.57
C ILE A 139 4.92 10.79 5.21
N ASN A 140 5.14 9.55 5.63
CA ASN A 140 4.13 8.67 6.19
C ASN A 140 3.45 9.23 7.44
N SER A 141 4.17 10.02 8.26
CA SER A 141 3.56 10.67 9.43
C SER A 141 2.56 11.76 9.09
N GLY A 142 2.61 12.31 7.86
CA GLY A 142 1.68 13.32 7.35
C GLY A 142 0.55 12.74 6.48
N LEU A 143 0.64 11.47 6.09
CA LEU A 143 -0.40 10.82 5.29
C LEU A 143 -1.55 10.35 6.18
N LYS A 144 -2.78 10.55 5.71
CA LYS A 144 -3.97 9.99 6.36
C LYS A 144 -4.11 8.50 6.08
N ASP A 145 -3.69 8.08 4.89
CA ASP A 145 -3.77 6.73 4.40
C ASP A 145 -2.70 6.44 3.35
N GLY A 146 -2.44 5.14 3.16
CA GLY A 146 -1.33 4.65 2.35
C GLY A 146 0.02 4.72 3.07
N MET A 147 1.03 4.11 2.47
CA MET A 147 2.37 4.00 3.05
C MET A 147 3.43 3.93 1.96
N PHE A 148 4.45 4.77 2.11
CA PHE A 148 5.70 4.64 1.38
C PHE A 148 6.67 3.72 2.11
N CYS A 149 7.38 2.89 1.38
CA CYS A 149 8.50 2.09 1.90
C CYS A 149 9.59 1.91 0.84
N VAL A 150 10.74 1.37 1.26
CA VAL A 150 11.68 0.74 0.33
C VAL A 150 11.32 -0.72 0.30
N ASP A 151 10.88 -1.22 -0.84
CA ASP A 151 10.50 -2.62 -1.02
C ASP A 151 11.74 -3.52 -0.84
N GLU A 152 11.65 -4.50 0.04
CA GLU A 152 12.81 -5.32 0.43
C GLU A 152 13.30 -6.22 -0.72
N GLN A 153 12.40 -6.63 -1.61
CA GLN A 153 12.72 -7.55 -2.70
C GLN A 153 13.40 -6.83 -3.86
N THR A 154 12.88 -5.67 -4.24
CA THR A 154 13.35 -4.90 -5.40
C THR A 154 14.35 -3.81 -5.02
N GLY A 155 14.37 -3.38 -3.75
CA GLY A 155 15.12 -2.21 -3.30
C GLY A 155 14.56 -0.88 -3.82
N CYS A 156 13.45 -0.88 -4.55
CA CYS A 156 12.82 0.30 -5.10
C CYS A 156 11.96 1.00 -4.04
N VAL A 157 11.68 2.30 -4.23
CA VAL A 157 10.63 2.95 -3.44
C VAL A 157 9.28 2.47 -3.92
N ALA A 158 8.44 2.07 -2.98
CA ALA A 158 7.07 1.65 -3.20
C ALA A 158 6.08 2.56 -2.45
N PHE A 159 4.88 2.65 -2.98
CA PHE A 159 3.71 3.25 -2.33
C PHE A 159 2.57 2.23 -2.39
N SER A 160 1.92 2.00 -1.26
CA SER A 160 0.75 1.13 -1.20
C SER A 160 -0.40 1.83 -0.50
N ARG A 161 -1.63 1.57 -0.96
CA ARG A 161 -2.86 2.07 -0.34
C ARG A 161 -3.98 1.08 -0.59
N THR A 162 -4.84 0.88 0.40
CA THR A 162 -6.02 0.01 0.28
C THR A 162 -7.28 0.83 0.48
N TYR A 163 -8.23 0.67 -0.43
CA TYR A 163 -9.58 1.19 -0.28
C TYR A 163 -10.53 0.05 0.09
N MET A 164 -11.19 0.19 1.24
CA MET A 164 -12.28 -0.67 1.68
C MET A 164 -13.56 0.18 1.74
N PRO A 165 -14.59 -0.13 0.95
CA PRO A 165 -15.86 0.57 1.07
C PRO A 165 -16.54 0.23 2.40
N PRO A 166 -17.44 1.10 2.89
CA PRO A 166 -18.27 0.80 4.05
C PRO A 166 -19.08 -0.47 3.83
N GLN A 167 -19.24 -1.28 4.87
CA GLN A 167 -20.07 -2.48 4.83
C GLN A 167 -21.50 -2.11 4.38
N ASP A 168 -22.09 -2.98 3.56
CA ASP A 168 -23.46 -2.87 3.04
C ASP A 168 -23.74 -1.69 2.10
N LYS A 169 -22.70 -0.97 1.64
CA LYS A 169 -22.86 0.07 0.62
C LYS A 169 -22.34 -0.38 -0.73
N ALA A 170 -23.06 0.01 -1.77
CA ALA A 170 -22.56 -0.12 -3.13
C ALA A 170 -21.27 0.73 -3.30
N PRO A 171 -20.38 0.34 -4.23
CA PRO A 171 -19.20 1.11 -4.61
C PRO A 171 -19.55 2.59 -4.89
N ASP A 172 -19.02 3.52 -4.09
CA ASP A 172 -19.21 4.95 -4.34
C ASP A 172 -18.21 5.41 -5.41
N ARG A 173 -18.74 5.76 -6.59
CA ARG A 173 -17.94 6.18 -7.74
C ARG A 173 -16.98 7.31 -7.40
N GLN A 174 -17.47 8.36 -6.73
CA GLN A 174 -16.65 9.53 -6.43
C GLN A 174 -15.48 9.18 -5.50
N SER A 175 -15.72 8.35 -4.49
CA SER A 175 -14.67 7.87 -3.58
C SER A 175 -13.61 7.05 -4.30
N ILE A 176 -14.00 6.21 -5.26
CA ILE A 176 -13.05 5.38 -6.04
C ILE A 176 -12.25 6.23 -7.02
N GLU A 177 -12.89 7.19 -7.70
CA GLU A 177 -12.18 8.13 -8.58
C GLU A 177 -11.19 9.00 -7.80
N ASN A 178 -11.57 9.45 -6.59
CA ASN A 178 -10.66 10.14 -5.68
C ASN A 178 -9.50 9.22 -5.27
N PHE A 179 -9.78 7.97 -4.92
CA PHE A 179 -8.76 6.98 -4.59
C PHE A 179 -7.75 6.80 -5.75
N CYS A 180 -8.22 6.64 -6.98
CA CYS A 180 -7.38 6.53 -8.17
C CYS A 180 -6.51 7.77 -8.37
N ARG A 181 -7.08 8.97 -8.29
CA ARG A 181 -6.34 10.23 -8.43
C ARG A 181 -5.22 10.32 -7.40
N ASP A 182 -5.56 10.19 -6.13
CA ASP A 182 -4.60 10.32 -5.03
C ASP A 182 -3.45 9.30 -5.16
N VAL A 183 -3.77 8.05 -5.55
CA VAL A 183 -2.77 7.00 -5.78
C VAL A 183 -1.81 7.36 -6.91
N LEU A 184 -2.34 7.83 -8.04
CA LEU A 184 -1.55 8.17 -9.22
C LEU A 184 -0.70 9.43 -9.01
N GLU A 185 -1.15 10.34 -8.14
CA GLU A 185 -0.45 11.59 -7.79
C GLU A 185 0.57 11.42 -6.65
N ALA A 186 0.45 10.38 -5.81
CA ALA A 186 1.28 10.20 -4.63
C ALA A 186 2.79 10.13 -4.95
N MET A 187 3.20 9.26 -5.86
CA MET A 187 4.61 9.12 -6.26
C MET A 187 5.16 10.37 -6.96
N PRO A 188 4.48 10.96 -7.97
CA PRO A 188 4.91 12.23 -8.58
C PRO A 188 5.18 13.34 -7.57
N LEU A 189 4.34 13.47 -6.54
CA LEU A 189 4.44 14.53 -5.54
C LEU A 189 5.77 14.50 -4.75
N TYR A 190 6.30 13.30 -4.49
CA TYR A 190 7.52 13.13 -3.70
C TYR A 190 8.75 12.75 -4.53
N HIS A 191 8.57 12.43 -5.82
CA HIS A 191 9.63 11.95 -6.69
C HIS A 191 10.90 12.77 -6.62
N ASP A 192 10.81 14.09 -6.81
CA ASP A 192 12.01 14.93 -6.89
C ASP A 192 12.79 14.95 -5.58
N LYS A 193 12.10 14.88 -4.43
CA LYS A 193 12.77 14.79 -3.12
C LYS A 193 13.48 13.46 -2.97
N ILE A 194 12.82 12.36 -3.35
CA ILE A 194 13.39 11.02 -3.30
C ILE A 194 14.60 10.93 -4.25
N TRP A 195 14.45 11.39 -5.49
CA TRP A 195 15.49 11.41 -6.51
C TRP A 195 16.72 12.21 -6.07
N ASN A 196 16.51 13.41 -5.52
CA ASN A 196 17.60 14.27 -5.07
C ASN A 196 18.41 13.64 -3.92
N ILE A 197 17.78 12.90 -3.02
CA ILE A 197 18.50 12.15 -1.98
C ILE A 197 19.25 10.95 -2.58
N ALA A 198 18.62 10.23 -3.50
CA ALA A 198 19.18 9.03 -4.11
C ALA A 198 20.40 9.34 -5.00
N PHE A 199 20.30 10.36 -5.85
CA PHE A 199 21.27 10.60 -6.93
C PHE A 199 21.89 12.00 -6.94
N GLY A 200 21.40 12.91 -6.10
CA GLY A 200 21.85 14.31 -6.07
C GLY A 200 21.22 15.17 -7.17
N SER A 201 21.34 16.48 -7.00
CA SER A 201 20.62 17.51 -7.79
C SER A 201 21.27 17.88 -9.13
N LYS A 202 22.29 17.16 -9.60
CA LYS A 202 23.12 17.65 -10.71
C LYS A 202 22.50 17.59 -12.12
N ASN A 203 21.30 17.04 -12.35
CA ASN A 203 20.81 16.81 -13.72
C ASN A 203 19.30 16.96 -14.03
N MET A 204 18.45 17.57 -13.21
CA MET A 204 17.02 17.71 -13.57
C MET A 204 16.69 19.10 -14.15
N ARG A 205 16.95 19.31 -15.44
CA ARG A 205 16.26 20.37 -16.21
C ARG A 205 14.89 19.84 -16.61
N TYR A 206 13.89 20.19 -15.82
CA TYR A 206 12.49 19.87 -16.07
C TYR A 206 11.95 20.63 -17.31
N LYS A 207 11.27 19.92 -18.20
CA LYS A 207 10.24 20.48 -19.09
C LYS A 207 8.95 19.71 -18.82
N ALA A 208 8.01 20.32 -18.10
CA ALA A 208 6.65 19.79 -18.03
C ALA A 208 6.07 19.80 -19.44
N ASN A 209 5.83 18.64 -20.02
CA ASN A 209 4.79 18.51 -21.05
C ASN A 209 3.62 17.81 -20.39
N VAL A 210 2.89 18.55 -19.54
CA VAL A 210 1.52 18.17 -19.23
C VAL A 210 0.69 18.69 -20.39
N ALA A 211 0.33 17.80 -21.32
CA ALA A 211 -0.67 18.11 -22.33
C ALA A 211 -1.97 18.50 -21.58
N ARG A 212 -2.44 19.72 -21.84
CA ARG A 212 -3.75 20.20 -21.42
C ARG A 212 -4.84 19.63 -22.33
#